data_AF-A0A2E4FND1-F1
#
_entry.id   AF-A0A2E4FND1-F1
#
_cell.length_a   1.000
_cell.length_b   1.000
_cell.length_c   1.000
_cell.angle_alpha   90.00
_cell.angle_beta   90.00
_cell.angle_gamma   90.00
#
_symmetry.space_group_name_H-M   'P 1'
#
loop_
_entity.id
_entity.type
_entity.pdbx_description
1 polymer ?
#
loop_
_entity_poly.entity_id
_entity_poly.type
_entity_poly.pdbx_seq_one_letter_code
_entity_poly.pdbx_strand_id
1 'polypeptide(L)' 'MRRSLGLYVLACLRCGGRLRLIALIEDPPVIQRILQHRGLPFNLPAGRPARAPPEHLFLAPSLTQVVDETDSA' A
#
# COMPACT_ATOMS: atom_id res chain seq x y z
N MET A 1 2.50 -12.77 -14.33
CA MET A 1 2.30 -11.56 -13.50
C MET A 1 3.49 -11.39 -12.56
N ARG A 2 4.33 -10.38 -12.79
CA ARG A 2 5.44 -9.99 -11.91
C ARG A 2 5.38 -8.47 -11.80
N ARG A 3 4.65 -7.96 -10.82
CA ARG A 3 4.58 -6.53 -10.49
C ARG A 3 4.49 -6.38 -8.98
N SER A 4 5.38 -5.53 -8.47
CA SER A 4 5.67 -5.21 -7.07
C SER A 4 6.55 -6.23 -6.31
N LEU A 5 7.75 -5.77 -5.93
CA LEU A 5 8.57 -6.29 -4.82
C LEU A 5 9.33 -7.63 -5.01
N GLY A 6 9.38 -8.20 -6.22
CA GLY A 6 10.25 -9.36 -6.49
C GLY A 6 9.80 -10.68 -5.82
N LEU A 7 8.61 -10.70 -5.21
CA LEU A 7 8.03 -11.87 -4.58
C LEU A 7 7.28 -12.73 -5.60
N TYR A 8 7.55 -14.04 -5.59
CA TYR A 8 6.71 -15.01 -6.28
C TYR A 8 5.45 -15.27 -5.45
N VAL A 9 4.44 -14.41 -5.60
CA VAL A 9 3.14 -14.50 -4.90
C VAL A 9 2.40 -15.82 -5.10
N LEU A 10 2.82 -16.64 -6.08
CA LEU A 10 2.26 -17.96 -6.35
C LEU A 10 3.21 -19.12 -5.96
N ALA A 11 4.26 -18.86 -5.20
CA ALA A 11 5.07 -19.91 -4.59
C ALA A 11 4.62 -20.15 -3.14
N CYS A 12 4.48 -21.42 -2.75
CA CYS A 12 4.21 -21.77 -1.36
C CYS A 12 5.45 -21.49 -0.51
N LEU A 13 5.34 -20.59 0.48
CA LEU A 13 6.45 -20.26 1.39
C LEU A 13 6.91 -21.42 2.28
N ARG A 14 6.10 -22.48 2.41
CA ARG A 14 6.44 -23.67 3.21
C ARG A 14 7.20 -24.74 2.43
N CYS A 15 6.88 -24.95 1.14
CA CYS A 15 7.39 -26.08 0.38
C CYS A 15 7.89 -25.74 -1.03
N GLY A 16 7.78 -24.48 -1.48
CA GLY A 16 8.24 -24.05 -2.81
C GLY A 16 7.34 -24.47 -3.98
N GLY A 17 6.28 -25.26 -3.74
CA GLY A 17 5.32 -25.66 -4.77
C GLY A 17 4.54 -24.48 -5.37
N ARG A 18 3.96 -24.69 -6.56
CA ARG A 18 3.19 -23.67 -7.28
C ARG A 18 1.74 -23.61 -6.80
N LEU A 19 1.32 -22.44 -6.33
CA LEU A 19 -0.06 -22.12 -5.98
C LEU A 19 -0.85 -21.65 -7.22
N ARG A 20 -2.17 -21.86 -7.20
CA ARG A 20 -3.11 -21.39 -8.22
C ARG A 20 -4.08 -20.39 -7.59
N LEU A 21 -4.25 -19.23 -8.21
CA LEU A 21 -5.31 -18.29 -7.83
C LEU A 21 -6.67 -18.87 -8.28
N ILE A 22 -7.61 -18.99 -7.35
CA ILE A 22 -8.94 -19.56 -7.61
C ILE A 22 -10.08 -18.55 -7.49
N ALA A 23 -9.89 -17.50 -6.67
CA ALA A 23 -10.88 -16.47 -6.45
C ALA A 23 -10.21 -15.21 -5.89
N LEU A 24 -10.84 -14.05 -6.12
CA LEU A 24 -10.60 -12.81 -5.41
C LEU A 24 -11.82 -12.52 -4.54
N ILE A 25 -11.59 -12.04 -3.32
CA ILE A 25 -12.65 -11.61 -2.40
C ILE A 25 -12.56 -10.09 -2.31
N GLU A 26 -13.55 -9.42 -2.87
CA GLU A 26 -13.60 -7.94 -2.92
C GLU A 26 -14.72 -7.37 -2.04
N ASP A 27 -15.63 -8.21 -1.55
CA ASP A 27 -16.75 -7.81 -0.69
C ASP A 27 -16.27 -7.49 0.75
N PRO A 28 -16.34 -6.22 1.21
CA PRO A 28 -15.80 -5.82 2.51
C PRO A 28 -16.35 -6.61 3.71
N PRO A 29 -17.68 -6.84 3.86
CA PRO A 29 -18.22 -7.70 4.92
C PRO A 29 -17.59 -9.11 4.96
N VAL A 30 -17.34 -9.72 3.81
CA VAL A 30 -16.73 -11.06 3.73
C VAL A 30 -15.27 -11.01 4.18
N ILE A 31 -14.52 -10.01 3.73
CA ILE A 31 -13.13 -9.78 4.14
C ILE A 31 -13.07 -9.61 5.67
N GLN A 32 -13.93 -8.76 6.24
CA GLN A 32 -13.99 -8.52 7.67
C GLN A 32 -14.30 -9.81 8.45
N ARG A 33 -15.29 -10.59 8.02
CA ARG A 33 -15.66 -11.85 8.69
C ARG A 33 -14.49 -12.84 8.74
N ILE A 34 -13.74 -12.97 7.64
CA ILE A 34 -12.57 -13.86 7.56
C ILE A 34 -11.47 -13.38 8.51
N LEU A 35 -11.15 -12.08 8.48
CA LEU A 35 -10.09 -11.52 9.31
C LEU A 35 -10.42 -11.62 10.80
N GLN A 36 -11.66 -11.32 11.18
CA GLN A 36 -12.16 -11.48 12.55
C GLN A 36 -12.03 -12.91 13.05
N HIS A 37 -12.43 -13.90 12.25
CA HIS A 37 -12.29 -15.31 12.60
C HIS A 37 -10.83 -15.73 12.82
N ARG A 38 -9.88 -15.06 12.16
CA ARG A 38 -8.43 -15.29 12.32
C ARG A 38 -7.79 -14.41 13.41
N GLY A 39 -8.55 -13.57 14.10
CA GLY A 39 -8.03 -12.63 15.09
C GLY A 39 -7.15 -11.53 14.51
N LEU A 40 -7.30 -11.24 13.21
CA LEU A 40 -6.53 -10.21 12.52
C LEU A 40 -7.26 -8.86 12.51
N PRO A 41 -6.53 -7.73 12.57
CA PRO A 41 -7.14 -6.42 12.42
C PRO A 41 -7.66 -6.25 10.98
N PHE A 42 -8.85 -5.66 10.86
CA PHE A 42 -9.47 -5.31 9.57
C PHE A 42 -9.74 -3.80 9.44
N ASN A 43 -9.56 -3.03 10.52
CA ASN A 43 -9.60 -1.58 10.48
C ASN A 43 -8.35 -1.05 9.79
N LEU A 44 -8.50 -0.02 8.96
CA LEU A 44 -7.36 0.66 8.37
C LEU A 44 -6.45 1.22 9.48
N PRO A 45 -5.13 0.99 9.40
CA PRO A 45 -4.20 1.65 10.31
C PRO A 45 -4.26 3.16 10.07
N ALA A 46 -4.06 3.94 11.14
CA ALA A 46 -3.92 5.39 11.01
C ALA A 46 -2.80 5.72 10.00
N GLY A 47 -3.10 6.59 9.04
CA GLY A 47 -2.13 7.06 8.08
C GLY A 47 -0.95 7.72 8.80
N ARG A 48 0.27 7.37 8.42
CA ARG A 48 1.48 8.07 8.85
C ARG A 48 1.87 9.07 7.76
N PRO A 49 2.44 10.24 8.11
CA PRO A 49 2.97 11.17 7.11
C PRO A 49 3.99 10.46 6.22
N ALA A 50 4.05 10.86 4.95
CA ALA A 50 5.04 10.35 4.02
C ALA A 50 6.45 10.60 4.58
N ARG A 51 7.35 9.63 4.44
CA ARG A 51 8.77 9.84 4.79
C ARG A 51 9.34 10.90 3.86
N ALA A 52 10.24 11.74 4.39
CA ALA A 52 11.01 12.66 3.57
C ALA A 52 11.77 11.89 2.47
N PRO A 53 11.97 12.48 1.29
CA PRO A 53 12.77 11.86 0.24
C PRO A 53 14.19 11.58 0.75
N PRO A 54 14.84 10.49 0.29
CA PRO A 54 16.25 10.25 0.55
C PRO A 54 17.10 11.50 0.24
N GLU A 55 18.05 11.83 1.11
CA GLU A 55 18.81 13.10 1.02
C GLU A 55 19.58 13.28 -0.30
N HIS A 56 19.90 12.19 -1.01
CA HIS A 56 20.56 12.24 -2.31
C HIS A 56 19.63 12.62 -3.48
N LEU A 57 18.32 12.71 -3.27
CA LEU A 57 17.35 13.17 -4.27
C LEU A 57 17.08 14.69 -4.20
N PHE A 58 17.73 15.42 -3.29
CA PHE A 58 17.56 16.87 -3.10
C PHE A 58 18.22 17.76 -4.16
N LEU A 59 18.77 17.20 -5.26
CA LEU A 59 19.25 18.01 -6.39
C LEU A 59 18.12 18.39 -7.38
N ALA A 60 16.87 18.39 -6.93
CA ALA A 60 15.75 18.96 -7.69
C ALA A 60 15.46 20.36 -7.12
N PRO A 61 15.57 21.45 -7.90
CA PRO A 61 15.21 22.79 -7.43
C PRO A 61 13.74 22.81 -7.01
N SER A 62 13.51 23.51 -5.90
CA SER A 62 12.29 23.53 -5.10
C SER A 62 11.01 23.85 -5.89
N LEU A 63 10.07 22.91 -5.93
CA LEU A 63 8.65 23.18 -6.23
C LEU A 63 7.91 23.72 -5.00
N THR A 64 8.44 24.77 -4.39
CA THR A 64 7.78 25.50 -3.29
C THR A 64 7.50 26.93 -3.72
N GLN A 65 6.55 27.10 -4.64
CA GLN A 65 5.73 28.30 -4.68
C GLN A 65 4.30 27.91 -5.07
N VAL A 66 3.56 27.38 -4.09
CA VAL A 66 2.13 27.66 -3.99
C VAL A 66 1.99 28.39 -2.66
N VAL A 67 2.13 29.71 -2.72
CA VAL A 67 1.65 30.62 -1.68
C VAL A 67 0.43 31.31 -2.26
N ASP A 68 -0.70 31.13 -1.58
CA ASP A 68 -1.99 31.77 -1.80
C ASP A 68 -1.86 33.24 -2.22
N GLU A 69 -2.27 33.53 -3.44
CA GLU A 69 -2.56 34.88 -3.94
C GLU A 69 -4.09 35.05 -3.86
N THR A 70 -4.63 35.10 -2.65
CA THR A 70 -5.99 35.62 -2.42
C THR A 70 -5.90 37.14 -2.51
N ASP A 71 -6.00 37.65 -3.73
CA ASP A 71 -6.07 39.08 -4.00
C ASP A 71 -7.38 39.64 -3.44
N SER A 72 -7.19 40.66 -2.61
CA SER A 72 -8.21 41.43 -1.92
C SER A 72 -8.43 42.70 -2.76
N ALA A 73 -9.55 42.78 -3.46
CA ALA A 73 -10.10 44.02 -4.00
C ALA A 73 -11.64 43.98 -3.98
#